data_AF-A0A134CCC7-F1
#
_entry.id   AF-A0A134CCC7-F1
#
_cell.length_a   1.000
_cell.length_b   1.000
_cell.length_c   1.000
_cell.angle_alpha   90.00
_cell.angle_beta   90.00
_cell.angle_gamma   90.00
#
_symmetry.space_group_name_H-M   'P 1'
#
loop_
_entity.id
_entity.type
_entity.pdbx_description
1 polymer ?
#
loop_
_entity_poly.entity_id
_entity_poly.type
_entity_poly.pdbx_seq_one_letter_code
_entity_poly.pdbx_strand_id
1 'polypeptide(L)'
;MDREKKTGRKPMGHRKDSLKSGKYARKPFDRSQRERRPLTVGATYRHREFGNGIVKELTDEKIVVLFGDEEKVFPRKKSLDVNGKRDHSINVKKPSGSVFTFKGSREKLLATSVKPLKKEAKIGLHVEDKLLGPGVVSKITERGTYITYERTGEHVLYPYGLTAELWKSAFPEEQKKKEPFVRPKGKARVYKVPESPESVVTRNKVHRDEVVTHTGRMQVIHHIEVSVGTKVFHGLYGSGVIKEITKGNFLVDFSGVEKIFPYPASISGGELIISEE
;
A
#
# COMPACT_ATOMS: atom_id res chain seq x y z
N MET A 1 44.03 -69.10 13.00
CA MET A 1 44.46 -67.71 12.74
C MET A 1 43.23 -66.91 12.31
N ASP A 2 43.28 -65.59 12.52
CA ASP A 2 42.30 -64.55 12.16
C ASP A 2 41.13 -64.35 13.16
N ARG A 3 41.31 -63.56 14.23
CA ARG A 3 41.22 -62.08 14.36
C ARG A 3 39.83 -61.48 14.13
N GLU A 4 39.22 -61.14 15.26
CA GLU A 4 38.52 -59.89 15.59
C GLU A 4 37.57 -59.26 14.55
N LYS A 5 36.33 -59.01 14.99
CA LYS A 5 35.94 -57.66 15.43
C LYS A 5 34.52 -57.62 16.01
N LYS A 6 34.47 -57.33 17.31
CA LYS A 6 33.36 -56.59 17.94
C LYS A 6 33.18 -55.28 17.16
N THR A 7 31.97 -54.98 16.71
CA THR A 7 31.62 -53.61 16.35
C THR A 7 30.34 -53.22 17.08
N GLY A 8 30.48 -52.14 17.85
CA GLY A 8 29.47 -51.63 18.76
C GLY A 8 28.27 -51.05 18.03
N ARG A 9 27.12 -51.19 18.70
CA ARG A 9 25.91 -50.42 18.41
C ARG A 9 26.23 -48.93 18.60
N LYS A 10 26.18 -48.16 17.51
CA LYS A 10 25.93 -46.72 17.56
C LYS A 10 24.43 -46.49 17.32
N PRO A 11 23.76 -45.63 18.11
CA PRO A 11 22.35 -45.35 17.91
C PRO A 11 22.14 -44.60 16.59
N MET A 12 21.19 -45.11 15.80
CA MET A 12 20.70 -44.52 14.56
C MET A 12 20.18 -43.11 14.86
N GLY A 13 20.80 -42.11 14.22
CA GLY A 13 20.37 -40.73 14.31
C GLY A 13 18.93 -40.57 13.82
N HIS A 14 18.13 -39.83 14.59
CA HIS A 14 16.83 -39.34 14.17
C HIS A 14 16.98 -38.49 12.90
N ARG A 15 16.76 -39.10 11.74
CA ARG A 15 16.33 -38.35 10.56
C ARG A 15 14.88 -37.95 10.82
N LYS A 16 14.65 -36.64 10.95
CA LYS A 16 13.32 -36.07 10.87
C LYS A 16 12.82 -36.29 9.44
N ASP A 17 12.21 -37.44 9.21
CA ASP A 17 11.37 -37.66 8.05
C ASP A 17 10.16 -36.74 8.22
N SER A 18 10.27 -35.55 7.64
CA SER A 18 9.13 -34.65 7.48
C SER A 18 8.10 -35.37 6.63
N LEU A 19 7.06 -35.88 7.30
CA LEU A 19 5.82 -36.35 6.71
C LEU A 19 5.33 -35.30 5.69
N LYS A 20 5.53 -35.60 4.40
CA LYS A 20 4.89 -34.86 3.31
C LYS A 20 3.41 -35.21 3.34
N SER A 21 2.64 -34.40 4.05
CA SER A 21 1.19 -34.37 3.96
C SER A 21 0.76 -33.98 2.54
N GLY A 22 -0.05 -34.84 1.93
CA GLY A 22 -1.25 -34.45 1.19
C GLY A 22 -1.10 -33.49 0.01
N LYS A 23 -0.92 -34.07 -1.18
CA LYS A 23 -1.66 -33.79 -2.42
C LYS A 23 -2.33 -32.41 -2.54
N TYR A 24 -1.54 -31.35 -2.72
CA TYR A 24 -1.71 -30.23 -3.66
C TYR A 24 -0.40 -29.43 -3.70
N ALA A 25 0.71 -30.12 -3.95
CA ALA A 25 1.96 -29.44 -4.28
C ALA A 25 1.76 -28.81 -5.66
N ARG A 26 1.41 -27.51 -5.69
CA ARG A 26 1.55 -26.70 -6.91
C ARG A 26 2.94 -27.01 -7.46
N LYS A 27 3.02 -27.42 -8.73
CA LYS A 27 4.30 -27.59 -9.42
C LYS A 27 5.18 -26.40 -9.04
N PRO A 28 6.45 -26.59 -8.63
CA PRO A 28 7.33 -25.46 -8.39
C PRO A 28 7.26 -24.58 -9.63
N PHE A 29 6.82 -23.33 -9.45
CA PHE A 29 6.70 -22.37 -10.53
C PHE A 29 8.04 -22.34 -11.27
N ASP A 30 7.99 -22.64 -12.56
CA ASP A 30 9.17 -22.79 -13.40
C ASP A 30 9.91 -21.44 -13.45
N ARG A 31 10.94 -21.30 -12.62
CA ARG A 31 11.72 -20.05 -12.49
C ARG A 31 12.57 -19.80 -13.74
N SER A 32 12.72 -20.78 -14.62
CA SER A 32 13.47 -20.69 -15.88
C SER A 32 12.93 -19.59 -16.82
N GLN A 33 11.62 -19.32 -16.76
CA GLN A 33 10.98 -18.24 -17.54
C GLN A 33 11.23 -16.84 -16.94
N ARG A 34 11.75 -16.76 -15.72
CA ARG A 34 12.05 -15.49 -15.01
C ARG A 34 13.54 -15.24 -14.83
N GLU A 35 14.39 -16.05 -15.46
CA GLU A 35 15.80 -15.71 -15.60
C GLU A 35 15.87 -14.50 -16.53
N ARG A 36 16.13 -13.35 -15.93
CA ARG A 36 16.39 -12.11 -16.66
C ARG A 36 17.61 -12.36 -17.53
N ARG A 37 17.41 -12.65 -18.81
CA ARG A 37 18.50 -12.75 -19.77
C ARG A 37 19.27 -11.42 -19.75
N PRO A 38 20.61 -11.46 -19.76
CA PRO A 38 21.39 -10.23 -19.85
C PRO A 38 20.99 -9.47 -21.11
N LEU A 39 20.91 -8.14 -21.01
CA LEU A 39 20.60 -7.31 -22.16
C LEU A 39 21.80 -7.35 -23.11
N THR A 40 21.60 -7.81 -24.34
CA THR A 40 22.61 -7.85 -25.40
C THR A 40 22.18 -6.97 -26.56
N VAL A 41 23.12 -6.54 -27.40
CA VAL A 41 22.81 -5.92 -28.69
C VAL A 41 21.95 -6.90 -29.51
N GLY A 42 20.86 -6.42 -30.11
CA GLY A 42 19.86 -7.23 -30.81
C GLY A 42 18.77 -7.83 -29.93
N ALA A 43 18.84 -7.67 -28.60
CA ALA A 43 17.79 -8.16 -27.70
C ALA A 43 16.50 -7.33 -27.81
N THR A 44 15.37 -7.97 -27.54
CA THR A 44 14.08 -7.30 -27.43
C THR A 44 14.01 -6.49 -26.13
N TYR A 45 13.81 -5.19 -26.26
CA TYR A 45 13.66 -4.24 -25.17
C TYR A 45 12.20 -3.80 -25.07
N ARG A 46 11.56 -4.08 -23.94
CA ARG A 46 10.16 -3.70 -23.71
C ARG A 46 10.09 -2.40 -22.92
N HIS A 47 9.63 -1.33 -23.56
CA HIS A 47 9.28 -0.06 -22.94
C HIS A 47 7.76 0.05 -22.75
N ARG A 48 7.33 0.71 -21.68
CA ARG A 48 5.90 0.85 -21.35
C ARG A 48 5.16 1.73 -22.36
N GLU A 49 5.81 2.77 -22.87
CA GLU A 49 5.22 3.77 -23.75
C GLU A 49 5.48 3.48 -25.24
N PHE A 50 6.66 2.95 -25.58
CA PHE A 50 7.08 2.70 -26.97
C PHE A 50 6.91 1.23 -27.40
N GLY A 51 6.42 0.36 -26.51
CA GLY A 51 6.24 -1.05 -26.81
C GLY A 51 7.56 -1.83 -26.89
N ASN A 52 7.67 -2.75 -27.85
CA ASN A 52 8.85 -3.59 -28.02
C ASN A 52 9.79 -2.97 -29.05
N GLY A 53 11.05 -2.76 -28.68
CA GLY A 53 12.13 -2.31 -29.56
C GLY A 53 13.31 -3.26 -29.57
N ILE A 54 14.29 -3.02 -30.44
CA ILE A 54 15.52 -3.81 -30.57
C ILE A 54 16.69 -2.95 -30.10
N VAL A 55 17.53 -3.51 -29.23
CA VAL A 55 18.74 -2.80 -28.76
C VAL A 55 19.74 -2.70 -29.91
N LYS A 56 20.01 -1.50 -30.40
CA LYS A 56 20.99 -1.23 -31.47
C LYS A 56 22.40 -1.10 -30.90
N GLU A 57 22.55 -0.38 -29.79
CA GLU A 57 23.84 -0.16 -29.15
C GLU A 57 23.72 -0.30 -27.63
N LEU A 58 24.71 -0.95 -27.03
CA LEU A 58 24.80 -1.17 -25.61
C LEU A 58 26.17 -0.71 -25.13
N THR A 59 26.23 0.44 -24.47
CA THR A 59 27.42 0.91 -23.76
C THR A 59 27.19 0.84 -22.25
N ASP A 60 28.23 1.04 -21.45
CA ASP A 60 28.13 0.98 -19.98
C ASP A 60 27.34 2.15 -19.40
N GLU A 61 27.19 3.24 -20.17
CA GLU A 61 26.51 4.47 -19.76
C GLU A 61 25.13 4.64 -20.40
N LYS A 62 24.91 4.12 -21.61
CA LYS A 62 23.64 4.29 -22.34
C LYS A 62 23.26 3.05 -23.16
N ILE A 63 21.96 2.90 -23.36
CA ILE A 63 21.33 1.89 -24.22
C ILE A 63 20.62 2.64 -25.33
N VAL A 64 20.93 2.34 -26.59
CA VAL A 64 20.21 2.86 -27.74
C VAL A 64 19.27 1.77 -28.24
N VAL A 65 17.98 2.08 -28.29
CA VAL A 65 16.92 1.14 -28.70
C VAL A 65 16.17 1.73 -29.89
N LEU A 66 16.00 0.91 -30.93
CA LEU A 66 15.14 1.18 -32.07
C LEU A 66 13.73 0.66 -31.77
N PHE A 67 12.75 1.56 -31.71
CA PHE A 67 11.34 1.21 -31.64
C PHE A 67 10.71 1.46 -33.01
N GLY A 68 10.63 0.41 -33.84
CA GLY A 68 10.27 0.58 -35.25
C GLY A 68 11.31 1.47 -35.93
N ASP A 69 10.90 2.67 -36.35
CA ASP A 69 11.74 3.65 -37.04
C ASP A 69 12.31 4.74 -36.10
N GLU A 70 11.92 4.76 -34.81
CA GLU A 70 12.38 5.76 -33.85
C GLU A 70 13.56 5.27 -33.00
N GLU A 71 14.65 6.03 -33.00
CA GLU A 71 15.79 5.83 -32.09
C GLU A 71 15.59 6.55 -30.76
N LYS A 72 15.71 5.80 -29.65
CA LYS A 72 15.68 6.36 -28.29
C LYS A 72 16.91 5.93 -27.49
N VAL A 73 17.46 6.89 -26.75
CA VAL A 73 18.62 6.70 -25.88
C VAL A 73 18.18 6.69 -24.42
N PHE A 74 18.46 5.60 -23.71
CA PHE A 74 18.18 5.46 -22.29
C PHE A 74 19.48 5.41 -21.47
N PRO A 75 19.54 6.10 -20.31
CA PRO A 75 20.69 5.98 -19.43
C PRO A 75 20.75 4.58 -18.81
N ARG A 76 21.92 3.93 -18.89
CA ARG A 76 22.19 2.66 -18.25
C ARG A 76 22.71 2.94 -16.84
N LYS A 77 21.90 2.64 -15.82
CA LYS A 77 22.42 2.62 -14.46
C LYS A 77 23.38 1.44 -14.34
N LYS A 78 24.66 1.72 -14.05
CA LYS A 78 25.61 0.70 -13.62
C LYS A 78 24.95 -0.05 -12.47
N SER A 79 24.76 -1.36 -12.65
CA SER A 79 24.63 -2.23 -11.48
C SER A 79 25.93 -2.02 -10.72
N LEU A 80 25.89 -1.42 -9.54
CA LEU A 80 27.00 -1.60 -8.60
C LEU A 80 27.18 -3.11 -8.52
N ASP A 81 28.32 -3.61 -8.97
CA ASP A 81 28.59 -5.03 -9.08
C ASP A 81 28.29 -5.68 -7.73
N VAL A 82 27.16 -6.39 -7.65
CA VAL A 82 26.89 -7.33 -6.57
C VAL A 82 27.63 -8.63 -6.93
N ASN A 83 28.93 -8.51 -7.18
CA ASN A 83 29.90 -9.58 -6.96
C ASN A 83 30.45 -9.55 -5.53
N GLY A 84 29.89 -8.71 -4.66
CA GLY A 84 29.96 -8.91 -3.22
C GLY A 84 29.10 -10.11 -2.84
N LYS A 85 29.74 -11.25 -2.56
CA LYS A 85 29.25 -12.12 -1.48
C LYS A 85 28.84 -11.17 -0.35
N ARG A 86 27.58 -11.23 0.08
CA ARG A 86 27.17 -10.57 1.32
C ARG A 86 27.92 -11.29 2.43
N ASP A 87 29.13 -10.84 2.71
CA ASP A 87 29.85 -11.21 3.92
C ASP A 87 29.02 -10.65 5.08
N HIS A 88 28.19 -11.50 5.68
CA HIS A 88 27.49 -11.22 6.93
C HIS A 88 28.45 -11.14 8.14
N SER A 89 29.73 -10.84 7.91
CA SER A 89 30.79 -10.76 8.91
C SER A 89 31.46 -9.40 8.93
N ILE A 90 30.69 -8.32 8.90
CA ILE A 90 31.13 -7.08 9.55
C ILE A 90 30.38 -7.04 10.87
N ASN A 91 31.05 -7.49 11.93
CA ASN A 91 30.68 -7.19 13.30
C ASN A 91 30.80 -5.68 13.51
N VAL A 92 29.82 -4.91 13.02
CA VAL A 92 29.60 -3.54 13.45
C VAL A 92 29.19 -3.67 14.91
N LYS A 93 30.11 -3.38 15.84
CA LYS A 93 29.79 -3.18 17.25
C LYS A 93 28.63 -2.18 17.30
N LYS A 94 27.44 -2.65 17.67
CA LYS A 94 26.29 -1.77 17.90
C LYS A 94 26.73 -0.69 18.90
N PRO A 95 26.46 0.61 18.65
CA PRO A 95 26.69 1.62 19.68
C PRO A 95 25.86 1.22 20.90
N SER A 96 26.54 0.93 22.00
CA SER A 96 25.93 0.61 23.28
C SER A 96 25.28 1.88 23.82
N GLY A 97 23.99 2.04 23.55
CA GLY A 97 23.21 3.18 24.03
C GLY A 97 21.95 3.41 23.19
N SER A 98 20.99 2.49 23.24
CA SER A 98 19.66 2.79 22.70
C SER A 98 18.97 3.80 23.63
N VAL A 99 18.90 5.06 23.21
CA VAL A 99 18.11 6.12 23.88
C VAL A 99 16.60 5.82 23.83
N PHE A 100 16.18 4.87 22.98
CA PHE A 100 14.80 4.42 22.85
C PHE A 100 14.65 3.00 23.41
N THR A 101 14.08 2.89 24.62
CA THR A 101 13.56 1.62 25.12
C THR A 101 12.06 1.56 24.78
N PHE A 102 11.71 0.86 23.70
CA PHE A 102 10.31 0.56 23.45
C PHE A 102 9.86 -0.48 24.48
N LYS A 103 9.21 -0.03 25.56
CA LYS A 103 8.58 -0.90 26.57
C LYS A 103 7.31 -1.54 25.99
N GLY A 104 7.48 -2.39 24.99
CA GLY A 104 6.45 -3.28 24.48
C GLY A 104 7.11 -4.61 24.20
N SER A 105 6.82 -5.63 25.04
CA SER A 105 7.30 -6.97 24.79
C SER A 105 6.90 -7.40 23.39
N ARG A 106 7.85 -7.96 22.63
CA ARG A 106 7.65 -8.45 21.25
C ARG A 106 6.46 -9.42 21.15
N GLU A 107 6.13 -10.06 22.27
CA GLU A 107 4.98 -10.94 22.48
C GLU A 107 3.63 -10.23 22.32
N LYS A 108 3.49 -8.97 22.76
CA LYS A 108 2.25 -8.18 22.58
C LYS A 108 1.99 -7.82 21.11
N LEU A 109 3.05 -7.70 20.30
CA LEU A 109 2.95 -7.42 18.86
C LEU A 109 2.68 -8.69 18.02
N LEU A 110 3.08 -9.85 18.52
CA LEU A 110 2.78 -11.14 17.88
C LEU A 110 1.34 -11.60 18.18
N ALA A 111 0.84 -11.34 19.39
CA ALA A 111 -0.52 -11.72 19.80
C ALA A 111 -1.64 -11.09 18.94
N THR A 112 -1.42 -9.90 18.37
CA THR A 112 -2.40 -9.19 17.52
C THR A 112 -2.46 -9.68 16.08
N SER A 113 -1.51 -10.51 15.64
CA SER A 113 -1.38 -10.95 14.24
C SER A 113 -1.83 -12.39 13.97
N VAL A 114 -2.29 -13.10 15.00
CA VAL A 114 -2.90 -14.42 14.83
C VAL A 114 -4.25 -14.21 14.17
N LYS A 115 -4.31 -14.42 12.85
CA LYS A 115 -5.59 -14.55 12.13
C LYS A 115 -6.48 -15.49 12.93
N PRO A 116 -7.74 -15.14 13.22
CA PRO A 116 -8.61 -16.03 13.98
C PRO A 116 -8.63 -17.38 13.26
N LEU A 117 -8.33 -18.46 13.99
CA LEU A 117 -8.51 -19.82 13.47
C LEU A 117 -9.92 -19.87 12.89
N LYS A 118 -10.05 -20.28 11.62
CA LYS A 118 -11.35 -20.47 10.99
C LYS A 118 -12.14 -21.42 11.89
N LYS A 119 -13.26 -20.95 12.45
CA LYS A 119 -14.14 -21.80 13.25
C LYS A 119 -14.69 -22.87 12.31
N GLU A 120 -14.52 -24.13 12.68
CA GLU A 120 -15.03 -25.28 11.92
C GLU A 120 -16.29 -25.81 12.59
N ALA A 121 -17.24 -26.29 11.77
CA ALA A 121 -18.48 -26.83 12.27
C ALA A 121 -18.17 -28.14 13.00
N LYS A 122 -18.74 -28.31 14.19
CA LYS A 122 -18.59 -29.53 14.99
C LYS A 122 -19.96 -30.13 15.24
N ILE A 123 -19.99 -31.45 15.39
CA ILE A 123 -21.20 -32.16 15.83
C ILE A 123 -21.58 -31.63 17.22
N GLY A 124 -22.88 -31.39 17.44
CA GLY A 124 -23.40 -30.78 18.66
C GLY A 124 -23.39 -29.25 18.68
N LEU A 125 -22.97 -28.59 17.59
CA LEU A 125 -23.08 -27.13 17.47
C LEU A 125 -24.56 -26.73 17.43
N HIS A 126 -24.96 -25.85 18.34
CA HIS A 126 -26.29 -25.26 18.37
C HIS A 126 -26.35 -24.10 17.39
N VAL A 127 -27.46 -24.03 16.66
CA VAL A 127 -27.66 -23.11 15.56
C VAL A 127 -29.12 -22.68 15.58
N GLU A 128 -29.40 -21.40 15.44
CA GLU A 128 -30.77 -20.91 15.27
C GLU A 128 -30.99 -20.47 13.83
N ASP A 129 -32.00 -21.06 13.21
CA ASP A 129 -32.54 -20.62 11.93
C ASP A 129 -33.78 -19.76 12.16
N LYS A 130 -33.96 -18.72 11.35
CA LYS A 130 -35.11 -17.81 11.45
C LYS A 130 -36.43 -18.52 11.11
N LEU A 131 -36.39 -19.49 10.19
CA LEU A 131 -37.59 -20.18 9.70
C LEU A 131 -37.88 -21.45 10.51
N LEU A 132 -36.86 -22.28 10.71
CA LEU A 132 -36.99 -23.59 11.36
C LEU A 132 -36.77 -23.54 12.88
N GLY A 133 -36.20 -22.44 13.39
CA GLY A 133 -35.91 -22.25 14.80
C GLY A 133 -34.61 -22.91 15.24
N PRO A 134 -34.47 -23.25 16.53
CA PRO A 134 -33.26 -23.86 17.06
C PRO A 134 -33.04 -25.26 16.49
N GLY A 135 -31.79 -25.56 16.17
CA GLY A 135 -31.35 -26.84 15.65
C GLY A 135 -29.92 -27.16 16.07
N VAL A 136 -29.59 -28.45 16.01
CA VAL A 136 -28.29 -28.98 16.43
C VAL A 136 -27.64 -29.73 15.27
N VAL A 137 -26.35 -29.47 15.04
CA VAL A 137 -25.57 -30.20 14.03
C VAL A 137 -25.44 -31.66 14.45
N SER A 138 -26.07 -32.55 13.69
CA SER A 138 -26.14 -33.99 14.02
C SER A 138 -25.02 -34.79 13.37
N LYS A 139 -24.72 -34.54 12.08
CA LYS A 139 -23.70 -35.30 11.34
C LYS A 139 -22.95 -34.41 10.35
N ILE A 140 -21.65 -34.58 10.26
CA ILE A 140 -20.81 -33.93 9.25
C ILE A 140 -20.27 -35.02 8.34
N THR A 141 -20.56 -34.89 7.04
CA THR A 141 -20.10 -35.80 5.99
C THR A 141 -19.35 -35.03 4.93
N GLU A 142 -18.64 -35.72 4.04
CA GLU A 142 -18.02 -35.09 2.86
C GLU A 142 -19.05 -34.41 1.94
N ARG A 143 -20.31 -34.87 1.97
CA ARG A 143 -21.42 -34.31 1.19
C ARG A 143 -22.04 -33.06 1.81
N GLY A 144 -21.72 -32.73 3.06
CA GLY A 144 -22.32 -31.59 3.77
C GLY A 144 -22.62 -31.85 5.25
N THR A 145 -23.28 -30.87 5.87
CA THR A 145 -23.63 -30.85 7.30
C THR A 145 -25.13 -31.08 7.49
N TYR A 146 -25.49 -32.07 8.30
CA TYR A 146 -26.87 -32.34 8.70
C TYR A 146 -27.20 -31.60 10.00
N ILE A 147 -28.36 -30.95 10.03
CA ILE A 147 -28.90 -30.27 11.20
C ILE A 147 -30.24 -30.90 11.54
N THR A 148 -30.44 -31.21 12.82
CA THR A 148 -31.73 -31.62 13.36
C THR A 148 -32.39 -30.42 14.01
N TYR A 149 -33.54 -30.00 13.52
CA TYR A 149 -34.29 -28.89 14.12
C TYR A 149 -35.22 -29.40 15.22
N GLU A 150 -35.24 -28.72 16.36
CA GLU A 150 -35.99 -29.17 17.54
C GLU A 150 -37.50 -28.97 17.36
N ARG A 151 -37.91 -27.93 16.63
CA ARG A 151 -39.34 -27.62 16.40
C ARG A 151 -40.03 -28.59 15.47
N THR A 152 -39.36 -28.96 14.37
CA THR A 152 -39.94 -29.83 13.33
C THR A 152 -39.50 -31.28 13.47
N GLY A 153 -38.41 -31.55 14.21
CA GLY A 153 -37.78 -32.86 14.27
C GLY A 153 -37.09 -33.29 12.97
N GLU A 154 -37.06 -32.40 11.97
CA GLU A 154 -36.57 -32.72 10.64
C GLU A 154 -35.05 -32.62 10.55
N HIS A 155 -34.45 -33.51 9.75
CA HIS A 155 -33.04 -33.54 9.44
C HIS A 155 -32.77 -32.87 8.09
N VAL A 156 -32.27 -31.64 8.10
CA VAL A 156 -31.98 -30.88 6.88
C VAL A 156 -30.49 -31.00 6.54
N LEU A 157 -30.18 -31.32 5.28
CA LEU A 157 -28.83 -31.37 4.75
C LEU A 157 -28.44 -30.03 4.13
N TYR A 158 -27.31 -29.49 4.59
CA TYR A 158 -26.63 -28.36 3.98
C TYR A 158 -25.40 -28.84 3.19
N PRO A 159 -25.50 -28.96 1.85
CA PRO A 159 -24.46 -29.59 1.03
C PRO A 159 -23.14 -28.79 1.01
N TYR A 160 -23.23 -27.47 1.13
CA TYR A 160 -22.07 -26.58 1.16
C TYR A 160 -21.59 -26.25 2.59
N GLY A 161 -22.09 -26.96 3.60
CA GLY A 161 -21.87 -26.66 5.02
C GLY A 161 -22.82 -25.58 5.55
N LEU A 162 -22.63 -25.18 6.82
CA LEU A 162 -23.50 -24.20 7.48
C LEU A 162 -23.52 -22.86 6.74
N THR A 163 -24.71 -22.26 6.62
CA THR A 163 -24.88 -20.94 5.98
C THR A 163 -24.32 -19.83 6.87
N ALA A 164 -24.07 -18.66 6.28
CA ALA A 164 -23.52 -17.51 7.03
C ALA A 164 -24.44 -17.05 8.17
N GLU A 165 -25.75 -17.22 8.04
CA GLU A 165 -26.71 -16.88 9.09
C GLU A 165 -26.60 -17.83 10.28
N LEU A 166 -26.54 -19.13 9.98
CA LEU A 166 -26.35 -20.19 10.97
C LEU A 166 -25.00 -20.04 11.69
N TRP A 167 -23.94 -19.66 10.97
CA TRP A 167 -22.63 -19.36 11.56
C TRP A 167 -22.67 -18.17 12.53
N LYS A 168 -23.38 -17.10 12.18
CA LYS A 168 -23.53 -15.91 13.03
C LYS A 168 -24.38 -16.18 14.26
N SER A 169 -25.40 -17.04 14.13
CA SER A 169 -26.19 -17.50 15.26
C SER A 169 -25.37 -18.39 16.20
N ALA A 170 -24.66 -19.39 15.66
CA ALA A 170 -23.85 -20.30 16.46
C ALA A 170 -22.65 -19.62 17.14
N PHE A 171 -22.16 -18.52 16.55
CA PHE A 171 -21.09 -17.70 17.11
C PHE A 171 -21.45 -16.23 17.00
N PRO A 172 -22.27 -15.71 17.94
CA PRO A 172 -22.58 -14.29 17.95
C PRO A 172 -21.27 -13.53 18.11
N GLU A 173 -20.95 -12.68 17.13
CA GLU A 173 -19.81 -11.78 17.25
C GLU A 173 -20.15 -10.80 18.36
N GLU A 174 -19.52 -10.97 19.52
CA GLU A 174 -19.46 -9.91 20.53
C GLU A 174 -18.91 -8.67 19.81
N GLN A 175 -19.81 -7.73 19.51
CA GLN A 175 -19.42 -6.42 19.04
C GLN A 175 -18.69 -5.78 20.21
N LYS A 176 -17.38 -6.01 20.28
CA LYS A 176 -16.49 -5.24 21.15
C LYS A 176 -16.77 -3.81 20.76
N LYS A 177 -17.45 -3.07 21.64
CA LYS A 177 -17.67 -1.63 21.49
C LYS A 177 -16.29 -1.07 21.16
N LYS A 178 -16.11 -0.65 19.91
CA LYS A 178 -14.87 -0.02 19.49
C LYS A 178 -14.92 1.32 20.20
N GLU A 179 -14.35 1.38 21.40
CA GLU A 179 -14.06 2.66 22.01
C GLU A 179 -13.30 3.47 20.95
N PRO A 180 -13.74 4.71 20.67
CA PRO A 180 -13.08 5.52 19.67
C PRO A 180 -11.62 5.61 20.06
N PHE A 181 -10.74 5.12 19.19
CA PHE A 181 -9.30 5.10 19.45
C PHE A 181 -8.80 6.55 19.55
N VAL A 182 -8.75 7.06 20.77
CA VAL A 182 -8.20 8.39 21.04
C VAL A 182 -6.69 8.25 20.97
N ARG A 183 -6.11 8.80 19.89
CA ARG A 183 -4.65 8.91 19.77
C ARG A 183 -4.13 9.73 20.96
N PRO A 184 -3.11 9.27 21.70
CA PRO A 184 -2.53 10.08 22.76
C PRO A 184 -1.94 11.34 22.12
N LYS A 185 -2.53 12.51 22.42
CA LYS A 185 -2.00 13.80 22.01
C LYS A 185 -0.75 14.06 22.86
N GLY A 186 0.44 13.83 22.29
CA GLY A 186 1.70 14.16 22.94
C GLY A 186 1.77 15.67 23.25
N LYS A 187 2.29 16.05 24.41
CA LYS A 187 2.54 17.46 24.74
C LYS A 187 3.61 18.01 23.78
N ALA A 188 3.28 19.04 23.01
CA ALA A 188 4.23 19.73 22.16
C ALA A 188 5.35 20.33 23.03
N ARG A 189 6.60 20.08 22.67
CA ARG A 189 7.75 20.70 23.34
C ARG A 189 7.86 22.13 22.84
N VAL A 190 7.55 23.10 23.71
CA VAL A 190 7.75 24.52 23.41
C VAL A 190 9.21 24.84 23.67
N TYR A 191 9.94 25.21 22.63
CA TYR A 191 11.31 25.73 22.75
C TYR A 191 11.23 27.25 22.75
N LYS A 192 11.79 27.89 23.77
CA LYS A 192 12.03 29.34 23.74
C LYS A 192 13.20 29.60 22.80
N VAL A 193 12.89 30.14 21.63
CA VAL A 193 13.90 30.67 20.71
C VAL A 193 14.27 32.07 21.21
N PRO A 194 15.56 32.36 21.47
CA PRO A 194 15.98 33.72 21.81
C PRO A 194 15.76 34.64 20.60
N GLU A 195 15.22 35.83 20.84
CA GLU A 195 15.06 36.87 19.83
C GLU A 195 16.43 37.23 19.25
N SER A 196 16.64 36.86 18.00
CA SER A 196 17.76 37.32 17.19
C SER A 196 17.36 38.66 16.58
N PRO A 197 18.23 39.70 16.61
CA PRO A 197 17.90 40.99 16.01
C PRO A 197 17.62 40.81 14.52
N GLU A 198 16.44 41.26 14.11
CA GLU A 198 15.92 41.15 12.75
C GLU A 198 16.90 41.79 11.76
N SER A 199 17.51 40.96 10.91
CA SER A 199 18.15 41.47 9.70
C SER A 199 17.06 41.79 8.70
N VAL A 200 16.88 43.07 8.42
CA VAL A 200 16.04 43.60 7.34
C VAL A 200 16.63 43.11 6.02
N VAL A 201 16.19 41.93 5.58
CA VAL A 201 16.37 41.47 4.20
C VAL A 201 14.99 41.15 3.68
N THR A 202 14.44 42.08 2.90
CA THR A 202 13.31 41.85 2.00
C THR A 202 13.64 40.66 1.10
N ARG A 203 13.19 39.48 1.52
CA ARG A 203 13.12 38.30 0.67
C ARG A 203 11.66 38.03 0.44
N ASN A 204 11.20 38.25 -0.79
CA ASN A 204 9.95 37.71 -1.30
C ASN A 204 10.03 36.18 -1.14
N LYS A 205 9.52 35.67 -0.02
CA LYS A 205 9.44 34.24 0.27
C LYS A 205 8.05 33.78 -0.10
N VAL A 206 7.94 33.18 -1.27
CA VAL A 206 6.82 32.29 -1.60
C VAL A 206 6.81 31.17 -0.56
N HIS A 207 5.81 31.16 0.33
CA HIS A 207 5.61 30.07 1.28
C HIS A 207 5.04 28.87 0.52
N ARG A 208 5.90 27.89 0.21
CA ARG A 208 5.48 26.57 -0.29
C ARG A 208 5.21 25.67 0.89
N ASP A 209 3.98 25.68 1.37
CA ASP A 209 3.57 24.77 2.44
C ASP A 209 3.13 23.43 1.82
N GLU A 210 4.03 22.43 1.87
CA GLU A 210 3.77 21.07 1.42
C GLU A 210 2.84 20.34 2.41
N VAL A 211 1.53 20.34 2.14
CA VAL A 211 0.56 19.55 2.93
C VAL A 211 0.39 18.17 2.32
N VAL A 212 0.96 17.16 2.98
CA VAL A 212 0.84 15.75 2.60
C VAL A 212 -0.53 15.19 3.04
N THR A 213 -1.47 15.05 2.10
CA THR A 213 -2.73 14.33 2.33
C THR A 213 -2.54 12.80 2.23
N HIS A 214 -3.24 12.04 3.08
CA HIS A 214 -3.08 10.58 3.28
C HIS A 214 -3.47 9.66 2.10
N THR A 215 -3.85 10.21 0.96
CA THR A 215 -4.04 9.47 -0.28
C THR A 215 -2.82 9.72 -1.13
N GLY A 216 -2.01 8.70 -1.43
CA GLY A 216 -0.70 8.80 -2.11
C GLY A 216 -0.69 9.35 -3.55
N ARG A 217 -1.46 10.40 -3.82
CA ARG A 217 -1.37 11.28 -4.97
C ARG A 217 -0.98 12.66 -4.44
N MET A 218 0.21 13.10 -4.82
CA MET A 218 0.69 14.46 -4.57
C MET A 218 -0.18 15.39 -5.41
N GLN A 219 -1.20 16.00 -4.80
CA GLN A 219 -1.92 17.11 -5.41
C GLN A 219 -1.18 18.38 -5.01
N VAL A 220 -0.60 19.06 -5.99
CA VAL A 220 0.01 20.37 -5.77
C VAL A 220 -1.15 21.34 -5.62
N ILE A 221 -1.48 21.70 -4.38
CA ILE A 221 -2.43 22.76 -4.08
C ILE A 221 -1.65 24.07 -4.26
N HIS A 222 -1.86 24.73 -5.39
CA HIS A 222 -1.35 26.08 -5.60
C HIS A 222 -2.23 27.04 -4.79
N HIS A 223 -1.70 27.54 -3.68
CA HIS A 223 -2.29 28.67 -2.99
C HIS A 223 -1.96 29.93 -3.80
N ILE A 224 -2.94 30.41 -4.57
CA ILE A 224 -2.83 31.66 -5.32
C ILE A 224 -3.54 32.74 -4.50
N GLU A 225 -2.76 33.70 -3.99
CA GLU A 225 -3.30 34.89 -3.37
C GLU A 225 -3.76 35.85 -4.46
N VAL A 226 -5.08 36.04 -4.57
CA VAL A 226 -5.69 36.93 -5.56
C VAL A 226 -5.93 38.29 -4.92
N SER A 227 -5.38 39.35 -5.52
CA SER A 227 -5.53 40.72 -5.05
C SER A 227 -6.06 41.64 -6.16
N VAL A 228 -6.48 42.84 -5.79
CA VAL A 228 -6.84 43.88 -6.78
C VAL A 228 -5.58 44.23 -7.57
N GLY A 229 -5.69 44.21 -8.90
CA GLY A 229 -4.56 44.42 -9.82
C GLY A 229 -3.94 43.13 -10.37
N THR A 230 -4.40 41.93 -9.95
CA THR A 230 -3.92 40.67 -10.55
C THR A 230 -4.36 40.57 -12.01
N LYS A 231 -3.41 40.22 -12.90
CA LYS A 231 -3.67 39.95 -14.32
C LYS A 231 -4.32 38.58 -14.47
N VAL A 232 -5.39 38.53 -15.23
CA VAL A 232 -6.16 37.32 -15.54
C VAL A 232 -6.38 37.19 -17.03
N PHE A 233 -6.49 35.96 -17.51
CA PHE A 233 -6.77 35.64 -18.89
C PHE A 233 -8.11 34.92 -18.99
N HIS A 234 -8.95 35.35 -19.94
CA HIS A 234 -10.20 34.71 -20.28
C HIS A 234 -10.18 34.32 -21.76
N GLY A 235 -10.58 33.10 -22.10
CA GLY A 235 -10.48 32.59 -23.47
C GLY A 235 -11.23 33.42 -24.53
N LEU A 236 -12.29 34.13 -24.14
CA LEU A 236 -13.08 34.99 -25.04
C LEU A 236 -12.69 36.47 -25.03
N TYR A 237 -12.16 36.98 -23.92
CA TYR A 237 -11.95 38.42 -23.71
C TYR A 237 -10.46 38.81 -23.65
N GLY A 238 -9.56 37.81 -23.71
CA GLY A 238 -8.12 38.04 -23.67
C GLY A 238 -7.61 38.33 -22.27
N SER A 239 -6.56 39.15 -22.18
CA SER A 239 -5.98 39.58 -20.91
C SER A 239 -6.81 40.70 -20.27
N GLY A 240 -7.07 40.57 -18.98
CA GLY A 240 -7.78 41.53 -18.16
C GLY A 240 -7.14 41.71 -16.79
N VAL A 241 -7.58 42.74 -16.06
CA VAL A 241 -7.07 43.08 -14.73
C VAL A 241 -8.25 43.11 -13.75
N ILE A 242 -8.08 42.47 -12.58
CA ILE A 242 -9.09 42.53 -11.52
C ILE A 242 -9.09 43.94 -10.92
N LYS A 243 -10.20 44.68 -11.09
CA LYS A 243 -10.40 46.01 -10.51
C LYS A 243 -10.91 45.94 -9.08
N GLU A 244 -11.87 45.07 -8.81
CA GLU A 244 -12.49 44.97 -7.49
C GLU A 244 -12.84 43.52 -7.15
N ILE A 245 -12.66 43.18 -5.87
CA ILE A 245 -13.08 41.89 -5.30
C ILE A 245 -14.25 42.20 -4.37
N THR A 246 -15.47 41.99 -4.86
CA THR A 246 -16.69 42.10 -4.05
C THR A 246 -17.03 40.73 -3.46
N LYS A 247 -17.84 40.69 -2.40
CA LYS A 247 -18.15 39.45 -1.64
C LYS A 247 -18.75 38.35 -2.54
N GLY A 248 -17.88 37.52 -3.12
CA GLY A 248 -18.22 36.41 -4.01
C GLY A 248 -18.12 36.72 -5.51
N ASN A 249 -17.68 37.90 -5.95
CA ASN A 249 -17.50 38.23 -7.36
C ASN A 249 -16.23 39.03 -7.65
N PHE A 250 -15.59 38.76 -8.78
CA PHE A 250 -14.56 39.60 -9.38
C PHE A 250 -15.16 40.56 -10.38
N LEU A 251 -14.78 41.83 -10.28
CA LEU A 251 -14.93 42.78 -11.37
C LEU A 251 -13.61 42.82 -12.13
N VAL A 252 -13.64 42.36 -13.37
CA VAL A 252 -12.47 42.28 -14.25
C VAL A 252 -12.66 43.23 -15.42
N ASP A 253 -11.65 44.04 -15.69
CA ASP A 253 -11.58 44.89 -16.87
C ASP A 253 -10.74 44.21 -17.96
N PHE A 254 -11.38 43.87 -19.08
CA PHE A 254 -10.73 43.36 -20.28
C PHE A 254 -10.61 44.48 -21.29
N SER A 255 -9.49 45.21 -21.25
CA SER A 255 -9.15 46.26 -22.22
C SER A 255 -10.28 47.28 -22.46
N GLY A 256 -10.98 47.69 -21.40
CA GLY A 256 -12.08 48.68 -21.44
C GLY A 256 -13.49 48.07 -21.33
N VAL A 257 -13.62 46.75 -21.28
CA VAL A 257 -14.90 46.06 -21.06
C VAL A 257 -14.94 45.44 -19.66
N GLU A 258 -15.77 46.00 -18.80
CA GLU A 258 -15.95 45.50 -17.43
C GLU A 258 -16.92 44.32 -17.41
N LYS A 259 -16.49 43.23 -16.76
CA LYS A 259 -17.28 42.00 -16.61
C LYS A 259 -17.19 41.48 -15.18
N ILE A 260 -18.31 40.92 -14.74
CA ILE A 260 -18.47 40.35 -13.40
C ILE A 260 -18.36 38.83 -13.51
N PHE A 261 -17.49 38.24 -12.70
CA PHE A 261 -17.27 36.79 -12.63
C PHE A 261 -17.45 36.27 -11.21
N PRO A 262 -18.11 35.12 -11.00
CA PRO A 262 -18.27 34.52 -9.68
C PRO A 262 -16.94 33.97 -9.11
N TYR A 263 -16.62 34.36 -7.87
CA TYR A 263 -15.47 33.87 -7.10
C TYR A 263 -15.90 32.83 -6.05
N PRO A 264 -15.22 31.67 -5.91
CA PRO A 264 -14.04 31.19 -6.65
C PRO A 264 -14.37 30.33 -7.88
N ALA A 265 -15.65 30.25 -8.26
CA ALA A 265 -16.13 29.35 -9.31
C ALA A 265 -15.43 29.57 -10.65
N SER A 266 -15.23 30.81 -11.09
CA SER A 266 -14.60 31.09 -12.39
C SER A 266 -13.11 30.72 -12.45
N ILE A 267 -12.39 30.71 -11.32
CA ILE A 267 -11.00 30.21 -11.28
C ILE A 267 -11.00 28.68 -11.24
N SER A 268 -11.85 28.09 -10.41
CA SER A 268 -11.93 26.63 -10.24
C SER A 268 -12.45 25.91 -11.51
N GLY A 269 -13.35 26.58 -12.25
CA GLY A 269 -13.88 26.12 -13.53
C GLY A 269 -12.96 26.34 -14.72
N GLY A 270 -11.82 27.02 -14.53
CA GLY A 270 -10.87 27.34 -15.61
C GLY A 270 -11.36 28.41 -16.60
N GLU A 271 -12.41 29.15 -16.26
CA GLU A 271 -12.89 30.28 -17.08
C GLU A 271 -11.92 31.46 -17.00
N LEU A 272 -11.40 31.73 -15.81
CA LEU A 272 -10.36 32.71 -15.54
C LEU A 272 -9.06 32.01 -15.16
N ILE A 273 -8.04 32.20 -15.99
CA ILE A 273 -6.69 31.69 -15.75
C ILE A 273 -5.85 32.85 -15.21
N ILE A 274 -5.28 32.68 -14.01
CA ILE A 274 -4.39 33.68 -13.43
C ILE A 274 -3.04 33.55 -14.12
N SER A 275 -2.56 34.63 -14.72
CA SER A 275 -1.21 34.70 -15.28
C SER A 275 -0.24 35.12 -14.17
N GLU A 276 0.55 34.18 -13.68
CA GLU A 276 1.72 34.48 -12.84
C GLU A 276 2.82 35.05 -13.76
N GLU A 277 3.07 36.36 -13.66
CA GLU A 277 4.33 36.98 -14.11
C GLU A 277 5.35 36.95 -12.98
#